data_AF-A0A844Y244-F1
#
_entry.id   AF-A0A844Y244-F1
#
_cell.length_a   1.000
_cell.length_b   1.000
_cell.length_c   1.000
_cell.angle_alpha   90.00
_cell.angle_beta   90.00
_cell.angle_gamma   90.00
#
_symmetry.space_group_name_H-M   'P 1'
#
loop_
_entity.id
_entity.type
_entity.pdbx_description
1 polymer ?
#
loop_
_entity_poly.entity_id
_entity_poly.type
_entity_poly.pdbx_seq_one_letter_code
_entity_poly.pdbx_strand_id
1 'polypeptide(L)'
;METDAQRRHRSIGTFGKFFIPAWIALAAILTMAAASDFLFGFGWGYTEKDALGGLGMVAFGFLFWFVWKVFHGFLGELTDIFFGSPRGDEEIPDEAPPKI
;
A
#
# COMPACT_ATOMS: atom_id res chain seq x y z
N MET A 1 28.56 -1.07 -0.01
CA MET A 1 28.13 -0.46 -1.28
C MET A 1 26.84 -1.15 -1.70
N GLU A 2 25.72 -0.45 -1.62
CA GLU A 2 24.40 -0.98 -2.00
C GLU A 2 24.31 -0.95 -3.54
N THR A 3 24.07 -2.10 -4.17
CA THR A 3 24.00 -2.18 -5.64
C THR A 3 22.74 -1.44 -6.13
N ASP A 4 22.84 -0.74 -7.27
CA ASP A 4 21.73 0.09 -7.82
C ASP A 4 20.41 -0.69 -7.98
N ALA A 5 20.48 -2.02 -8.13
CA ALA A 5 19.34 -2.92 -8.17
C ALA A 5 18.57 -2.99 -6.83
N GLN A 6 19.27 -3.08 -5.69
CA GLN A 6 18.63 -3.07 -4.36
C GLN A 6 17.95 -1.73 -4.04
N ARG A 7 18.55 -0.62 -4.49
CA ARG A 7 18.00 0.72 -4.31
C ARG A 7 16.69 0.93 -5.08
N ARG A 8 16.62 0.44 -6.32
CA ARG A 8 15.38 0.45 -7.14
C ARG A 8 14.32 -0.49 -6.61
N HIS A 9 14.69 -1.67 -6.11
CA HIS A 9 13.74 -2.62 -5.53
C HIS A 9 13.09 -2.07 -4.26
N ARG A 10 13.86 -1.37 -3.41
CA ARG A 10 13.33 -0.70 -2.21
C ARG A 10 12.46 0.52 -2.55
N SER A 11 12.77 1.26 -3.62
CA SER A 11 11.97 2.42 -4.03
C SER A 11 10.61 2.03 -4.62
N ILE A 12 10.54 0.95 -5.41
CA ILE A 12 9.29 0.45 -6.01
C ILE A 12 8.31 -0.05 -4.94
N GLY A 13 8.81 -0.82 -3.95
CA GLY A 13 7.98 -1.29 -2.82
C GLY A 13 7.50 -0.16 -1.91
N THR A 14 8.30 0.90 -1.75
CA THR A 14 7.91 2.08 -0.96
C THR A 14 6.91 2.96 -1.72
N PHE A 15 7.07 3.11 -3.03
CA PHE A 15 6.18 3.90 -3.89
C PHE A 15 4.74 3.39 -3.83
N GLY A 16 4.50 2.09 -4.02
CA GLY A 16 3.15 1.51 -3.96
C GLY A 16 2.47 1.66 -2.59
N LYS A 17 3.25 1.72 -1.50
CA LYS A 17 2.73 1.82 -0.14
C LYS A 17 2.12 3.19 0.19
N PHE A 18 2.64 4.26 -0.40
CA PHE A 18 2.16 5.64 -0.18
C PHE A 18 1.33 6.18 -1.35
N PHE A 19 1.64 5.77 -2.57
CA PHE A 19 0.95 6.22 -3.77
C PHE A 19 -0.51 5.77 -3.80
N ILE A 20 -0.78 4.49 -3.48
CA ILE A 20 -2.14 3.93 -3.56
C ILE A 20 -3.09 4.63 -2.57
N PRO A 21 -2.74 4.79 -1.27
CA PRO A 21 -3.58 5.55 -0.34
C PRO A 21 -3.76 7.02 -0.75
N ALA A 22 -2.69 7.67 -1.24
CA ALA A 22 -2.76 9.07 -1.68
C ALA A 22 -3.68 9.25 -2.90
N TRP A 23 -3.64 8.31 -3.85
CA TRP A 23 -4.51 8.32 -5.03
C TRP A 23 -5.98 8.11 -4.65
N ILE A 24 -6.26 7.19 -3.73
CA ILE A 24 -7.62 6.96 -3.20
C ILE A 24 -8.14 8.22 -2.51
N ALA A 25 -7.32 8.87 -1.69
CA ALA A 25 -7.70 10.10 -1.00
C ALA A 25 -8.03 11.22 -1.99
N LEU A 26 -7.23 11.38 -3.05
CA LEU A 26 -7.48 12.35 -4.10
C LEU A 26 -8.80 12.07 -4.84
N ALA A 27 -9.04 10.81 -5.21
CA ALA A 27 -10.28 10.39 -5.86
C ALA A 27 -11.50 10.64 -4.96
N ALA A 28 -11.38 10.39 -3.65
CA ALA A 28 -12.44 10.62 -2.68
C ALA A 28 -12.79 12.11 -2.53
N ILE A 29 -11.78 12.98 -2.47
CA ILE A 29 -11.99 14.44 -2.41
C ILE A 29 -12.69 14.94 -3.67
N LEU A 30 -12.26 14.50 -4.85
CA LEU A 30 -12.89 14.88 -6.12
C LEU A 30 -14.33 14.38 -6.21
N THR A 31 -14.59 13.16 -5.74
CA THR A 31 -15.94 12.59 -5.67
C THR A 31 -16.83 13.38 -4.73
N MET A 32 -16.33 13.75 -3.55
CA MET A 32 -17.04 14.60 -2.60
C MET A 32 -17.31 15.99 -3.17
N ALA A 33 -16.36 16.57 -3.90
CA ALA A 33 -16.54 17.85 -4.57
C ALA A 33 -17.64 17.79 -5.63
N ALA A 34 -17.64 16.75 -6.48
CA ALA A 34 -18.68 16.52 -7.49
C ALA A 34 -20.06 16.24 -6.85
N ALA A 35 -20.11 15.42 -5.80
CA ALA A 35 -21.34 15.14 -5.07
C ALA A 35 -21.88 16.38 -4.34
N SER A 36 -21.00 17.21 -3.79
CA SER A 36 -21.38 18.47 -3.13
C SER A 36 -21.90 19.49 -4.13
N ASP A 37 -21.28 19.62 -5.30
CA ASP A 37 -21.79 20.48 -6.37
C ASP A 37 -23.16 20.03 -6.86
N PHE A 38 -23.37 18.71 -7.04
CA PHE A 38 -24.67 18.16 -7.40
C PHE A 38 -25.76 18.40 -6.35
N LEU A 39 -25.45 18.21 -5.06
CA LEU A 39 -26.43 18.34 -3.96
C LEU A 39 -26.78 19.79 -3.62
N PHE A 40 -25.78 20.68 -3.64
CA PHE A 40 -25.95 22.07 -3.20
C PHE A 40 -26.03 23.06 -4.35
N GLY A 41 -25.83 22.62 -5.60
CA GLY A 41 -25.96 23.46 -6.79
C GLY A 41 -24.95 24.60 -6.83
N PHE A 42 -23.68 24.33 -6.50
CA PHE A 42 -22.61 25.35 -6.52
C PHE A 42 -22.32 25.87 -7.95
N GLY A 43 -22.85 25.22 -8.98
CA GLY A 43 -22.80 25.69 -10.37
C GLY A 43 -21.55 25.27 -11.14
N TRP A 44 -20.84 24.25 -10.69
CA TRP A 44 -19.62 23.76 -11.35
C TRP A 44 -19.93 22.81 -12.52
N GLY A 45 -21.20 22.45 -12.69
CA GLY A 45 -21.69 21.67 -13.82
C GLY A 45 -21.48 20.16 -13.67
N TYR A 46 -21.20 19.69 -12.44
CA TYR A 46 -21.08 18.26 -12.19
C TYR A 46 -22.45 17.59 -12.17
N THR A 47 -22.54 16.44 -12.82
CA THR A 47 -23.74 15.63 -12.88
C THR A 47 -23.69 14.49 -11.87
N GLU A 48 -24.85 13.92 -11.55
CA GLU A 48 -24.94 12.71 -10.71
C GLU A 48 -24.03 11.57 -11.22
N LYS A 49 -23.87 11.47 -12.55
CA LYS A 49 -23.00 10.47 -13.19
C LYS A 49 -21.52 10.68 -12.87
N ASP A 50 -21.08 11.94 -12.71
CA ASP A 50 -19.70 12.27 -12.36
C ASP A 50 -19.41 11.90 -10.91
N ALA A 51 -20.36 12.16 -10.01
CA ALA A 51 -20.27 11.74 -8.61
C ALA A 51 -20.28 10.19 -8.50
N LEU A 52 -21.13 9.50 -9.25
CA LEU A 52 -21.16 8.03 -9.28
C LEU A 52 -19.87 7.44 -9.86
N GLY A 53 -19.33 8.05 -10.92
CA GLY A 53 -18.07 7.66 -11.54
C GLY A 53 -16.89 7.84 -10.60
N GLY A 54 -16.84 8.96 -9.87
CA GLY A 54 -15.86 9.19 -8.80
C GLY A 54 -15.95 8.15 -7.69
N LEU A 55 -17.17 7.85 -7.21
CA LEU A 55 -17.40 6.83 -6.19
C LEU A 55 -16.92 5.45 -6.66
N GLY A 56 -17.16 5.12 -7.93
CA GLY A 56 -16.65 3.92 -8.58
C GLY A 56 -15.11 3.86 -8.60
N MET A 57 -14.44 4.98 -8.93
CA MET A 57 -12.97 5.07 -8.85
C MET A 57 -12.44 4.86 -7.43
N VAL A 58 -13.10 5.43 -6.42
CA VAL A 58 -12.72 5.24 -5.01
C VAL A 58 -12.85 3.77 -4.61
N ALA A 59 -13.99 3.14 -4.91
CA ALA A 59 -14.22 1.73 -4.62
C ALA A 59 -13.21 0.82 -5.34
N PHE A 60 -12.92 1.11 -6.61
CA PHE A 60 -11.90 0.40 -7.37
C PHE A 60 -10.50 0.57 -6.77
N GLY A 61 -10.16 1.78 -6.31
CA GLY A 61 -8.92 2.06 -5.61
C GLY A 61 -8.73 1.25 -4.35
N PHE A 62 -9.77 1.14 -3.51
CA PHE A 62 -9.74 0.28 -2.33
C PHE A 62 -9.56 -1.20 -2.68
N LEU A 63 -10.26 -1.69 -3.71
CA LEU A 63 -10.10 -3.07 -4.18
C LEU A 63 -8.67 -3.33 -4.66
N PHE A 64 -8.12 -2.42 -5.46
CA PHE A 64 -6.74 -2.50 -5.93
C PHE A 64 -5.73 -2.46 -4.77
N TRP A 65 -5.94 -1.57 -3.79
CA TRP A 65 -5.10 -1.51 -2.59
C TRP A 65 -5.12 -2.81 -1.80
N PHE A 66 -6.30 -3.40 -1.62
CA PHE A 66 -6.45 -4.68 -0.93
C PHE A 66 -5.71 -5.80 -1.65
N VAL A 67 -5.90 -5.93 -2.98
CA VAL A 67 -5.19 -6.92 -3.80
C VAL A 67 -3.68 -6.72 -3.72
N TRP A 68 -3.20 -5.48 -3.81
CA TRP A 68 -1.79 -5.16 -3.67
C TRP A 68 -1.22 -5.58 -2.31
N LYS A 69 -1.96 -5.30 -1.21
CA LYS A 69 -1.61 -5.69 0.15
C LYS A 69 -1.47 -7.21 0.30
N VAL A 70 -2.44 -7.95 -0.24
CA VAL A 70 -2.46 -9.43 -0.20
C VAL A 70 -1.32 -9.98 -1.05
N PHE A 71 -1.13 -9.47 -2.26
CA PHE A 71 -0.08 -9.91 -3.17
C PHE A 71 1.32 -9.70 -2.61
N HIS A 72 1.57 -8.56 -1.94
CA HIS A 72 2.85 -8.32 -1.27
C HIS A 72 3.08 -9.21 -0.05
N GLY A 73 2.03 -9.52 0.72
CA GLY A 73 2.13 -10.48 1.83
C GLY A 73 2.50 -11.87 1.32
N PHE A 74 1.80 -12.33 0.27
CA PHE A 74 2.03 -13.61 -0.36
C PHE A 74 3.42 -13.70 -1.02
N LEU A 75 3.89 -12.63 -1.66
CA LEU A 75 5.26 -12.55 -2.17
C LEU A 75 6.29 -12.65 -1.05
N GLY A 76 6.05 -12.01 0.10
CA GLY A 76 6.94 -12.12 1.27
C GLY A 76 7.02 -13.56 1.76
N GLU A 77 5.88 -14.22 1.90
CA GLU A 77 5.77 -15.61 2.34
C GLU A 77 6.41 -16.59 1.35
N LEU A 78 6.20 -16.39 0.04
CA LEU A 78 6.90 -17.14 -1.00
C LEU A 78 8.41 -16.91 -0.93
N THR A 79 8.85 -15.67 -0.73
CA THR A 79 10.29 -15.37 -0.65
C THR A 79 10.92 -16.06 0.55
N ASP A 80 10.25 -16.09 1.71
CA ASP A 80 10.71 -16.80 2.91
C ASP A 80 10.77 -18.32 2.68
N ILE A 81 9.80 -18.91 1.96
CA ILE A 81 9.79 -20.33 1.61
C ILE A 81 10.92 -20.69 0.64
N PHE A 82 11.15 -19.86 -0.39
CA PHE A 82 12.11 -20.17 -1.45
C PHE A 82 13.56 -19.79 -1.11
N PHE A 83 13.79 -18.76 -0.30
CA PHE A 83 15.13 -18.23 -0.01
C PHE A 83 15.57 -18.39 1.44
N GLY A 84 14.71 -18.88 2.33
CA GLY A 84 15.00 -19.04 3.75
C GLY A 84 14.99 -17.70 4.50
N SER A 85 14.39 -17.71 5.69
CA SER A 85 14.33 -16.52 6.54
C SER A 85 15.74 -16.10 6.98
N PRO A 86 16.16 -14.84 6.81
CA PRO A 86 17.40 -14.33 7.40
C PRO A 86 17.35 -14.22 8.94
N ARG A 87 16.28 -14.70 9.58
CA ARG A 87 16.06 -14.63 11.02
C ARG A 87 16.00 -16.03 11.61
N GLY A 88 17.15 -16.66 11.77
CA GLY A 88 17.16 -18.00 12.36
C GLY A 88 18.52 -18.56 12.70
N ASP A 89 19.39 -17.80 13.39
CA ASP A 89 20.63 -18.29 14.01
C ASP A 89 21.49 -17.17 14.63
N GLU A 90 20.94 -16.40 15.57
CA GLU A 90 21.78 -15.94 16.71
C GLU A 90 21.35 -16.75 17.93
N GLU A 91 21.75 -18.03 17.94
CA GLU A 91 21.97 -18.77 19.18
C GLU A 91 22.98 -17.95 20.00
N ILE A 92 22.47 -17.26 21.02
CA ILE A 92 23.31 -16.77 22.12
C ILE A 92 23.77 -18.04 22.85
N PRO A 93 25.08 -18.39 22.86
CA PRO A 93 25.53 -19.57 23.55
C PRO A 93 25.29 -19.40 25.05
N ASP A 94 24.48 -20.31 25.60
CA ASP A 94 24.17 -20.46 27.03
C ASP A 94 25.37 -21.06 27.79
N GLU A 95 26.49 -20.33 27.83
CA GLU A 95 27.62 -20.66 28.69
C GLU A 95 28.07 -19.44 29.51
N ALA A 96 27.38 -19.20 30.63
CA ALA A 96 28.02 -18.58 31.78
C ALA A 96 28.63 -19.70 32.66
N PRO A 97 29.96 -19.82 32.79
CA PRO A 97 30.53 -20.82 33.67
C PRO A 97 30.30 -20.45 35.15
N PRO A 98 30.00 -21.41 36.03
CA PRO A 98 29.88 -21.15 37.46
C PRO A 98 31.28 -20.84 38.03
N LYS A 99 31.42 -19.69 38.68
CA LYS A 99 32.59 -19.42 39.54
C LYS A 99 32.17 -19.49 41.01
N ILE A 100 32.74 -20.52 41.65
CA ILE A 100 32.84 -20.75 43.10
C ILE A 100 33.67 -19.62 43.72
#